data_AF-A0A2S7T574-F1
#
_entry.id   AF-A0A2S7T574-F1
#
_cell.length_a   1.000
_cell.length_b   1.000
_cell.length_c   1.000
_cell.angle_alpha   90.00
_cell.angle_beta   90.00
_cell.angle_gamma   90.00
#
_symmetry.space_group_name_H-M   'P 1'
#
loop_
_entity.id
_entity.type
_entity.pdbx_description
1 polymer ?
#
loop_
_entity_poly.entity_id
_entity_poly.type
_entity_poly.pdbx_seq_one_letter_code
_entity_poly.pdbx_strand_id
1 'polypeptide(L)'
;MQFLYPQFLWALLLLLIPVLVHLFQLRRFRTTFFTNVALLQKLTAESNKSKSIKKWLLLLSRLLAIAALVFAFARPVEPSKQSENQSTKPLFVYLDNSLSMQANVQAFPY
;
A
#
# COMPACT_ATOMS: atom_id res chain seq x y z
N MET A 1 10.67 3.41 9.34
CA MET A 1 9.19 3.45 9.20
C MET A 1 8.64 2.19 9.83
N GLN A 2 7.62 2.32 10.66
CA GLN A 2 6.92 1.17 11.26
C GLN A 2 5.64 0.92 10.43
N PHE A 3 5.27 -0.33 10.23
CA PHE A 3 3.99 -0.67 9.62
C PHE A 3 3.02 -1.02 10.74
N LEU A 4 1.81 -0.47 10.69
CA LEU A 4 0.79 -0.76 11.70
C LEU A 4 0.32 -2.22 11.61
N TYR A 5 0.31 -2.76 10.38
CA TYR A 5 -0.08 -4.15 10.11
C TYR A 5 0.95 -4.84 9.21
N PRO A 6 2.08 -5.29 9.76
CA PRO A 6 3.16 -5.91 8.97
C PRO A 6 2.72 -7.24 8.31
N GLN A 7 1.68 -7.90 8.85
CA GLN A 7 1.13 -9.13 8.28
C GLN A 7 0.63 -8.97 6.83
N PHE A 8 0.16 -7.78 6.44
CA PHE A 8 -0.29 -7.55 5.06
C PHE A 8 0.85 -7.60 4.05
N LEU A 9 2.11 -7.42 4.47
CA LEU A 9 3.26 -7.58 3.58
C LEU A 9 3.37 -9.03 3.06
N TRP A 10 2.82 -10.03 3.76
CA TRP A 10 2.77 -11.39 3.24
C TRP A 10 1.82 -11.53 2.05
N ALA A 11 0.82 -10.65 1.92
CA ALA A 11 -0.07 -10.63 0.77
C ALA A 11 0.64 -10.25 -0.54
N LEU A 12 1.85 -9.68 -0.48
CA LEU A 12 2.68 -9.49 -1.68
C LEU A 12 3.01 -10.81 -2.37
N LEU A 13 3.03 -11.95 -1.67
CA LEU A 13 3.18 -13.26 -2.30
C LEU A 13 2.04 -13.57 -3.27
N LEU A 14 0.85 -12.99 -3.08
CA LEU A 14 -0.28 -13.17 -4.00
C LEU A 14 0.01 -12.59 -5.39
N LEU A 15 0.93 -11.62 -5.51
CA LEU A 15 1.39 -11.08 -6.79
C LEU A 15 2.11 -12.12 -7.65
N LEU A 16 2.61 -13.23 -7.07
CA LEU A 16 3.18 -14.32 -7.86
C LEU A 16 2.15 -14.94 -8.79
N ILE A 17 0.87 -14.99 -8.42
CA ILE A 17 -0.17 -15.63 -9.23
C ILE A 17 -0.27 -14.99 -10.64
N PRO A 18 -0.51 -13.68 -10.79
CA PRO A 18 -0.57 -13.05 -12.12
C PRO A 18 0.75 -13.12 -12.88
N VAL A 19 1.90 -13.12 -12.18
CA VAL A 19 3.23 -13.30 -12.82
C VAL A 19 3.35 -14.70 -13.40
N LEU A 20 3.02 -15.74 -12.62
CA LEU A 20 3.05 -17.13 -13.04
C LEU A 20 2.07 -17.37 -14.19
N VAL A 21 0.82 -16.90 -14.09
CA VAL A 21 -0.18 -17.01 -15.17
C VAL A 21 0.28 -16.33 -16.46
N HIS A 22 1.06 -15.25 -16.37
CA HIS A 22 1.63 -14.62 -17.57
C HIS A 22 2.78 -15.43 -18.16
N LEU A 23 3.66 -15.98 -17.31
CA LEU A 23 4.80 -16.79 -17.73
C LEU A 23 4.33 -18.10 -18.38
N PHE A 24 3.33 -18.73 -17.77
CA PHE A 24 2.63 -19.86 -18.34
C PHE A 24 1.66 -19.34 -19.39
N GLN A 25 2.18 -19.13 -20.60
CA GLN A 25 1.38 -18.87 -21.80
C GLN A 25 0.50 -20.10 -22.11
N LEU A 26 -0.54 -20.35 -21.32
CA LEU A 26 -1.46 -21.51 -21.40
C LEU A 26 -2.22 -21.60 -22.74
N ARG A 27 -1.96 -20.69 -23.68
CA ARG A 27 -2.60 -20.64 -24.98
C ARG A 27 -1.74 -21.37 -26.02
N ARG A 28 -2.02 -22.66 -26.24
CA ARG A 28 -1.61 -23.35 -27.48
C ARG A 28 -2.37 -22.72 -28.64
N PHE A 29 -1.66 -21.99 -29.49
CA PHE A 29 -2.21 -21.53 -30.76
C PHE A 29 -2.47 -22.74 -31.65
N ARG A 30 -3.73 -23.04 -31.93
CA ARG A 30 -4.12 -24.04 -32.93
C ARG A 30 -3.94 -23.41 -34.31
N THR A 31 -3.01 -23.94 -35.09
CA THR A 31 -2.80 -23.53 -36.48
C THR A 31 -3.92 -24.08 -37.34
N THR A 32 -4.82 -23.23 -37.82
CA THR A 32 -5.80 -23.59 -38.86
C THR A 32 -5.20 -23.30 -40.23
N PHE A 33 -5.14 -24.30 -41.11
CA PHE A 33 -4.69 -24.11 -42.49
C PHE A 33 -5.80 -23.41 -43.29
N PHE A 34 -5.56 -22.15 -43.66
CA PHE A 34 -6.45 -21.39 -44.54
C PHE A 34 -5.82 -21.38 -45.95
N THR A 35 -6.63 -21.58 -46.99
CA THR A 35 -6.17 -21.88 -48.36
C THR A 35 -5.52 -20.69 -49.09
N ASN A 36 -5.57 -19.46 -48.56
CA ASN A 36 -5.10 -18.26 -49.26
C ASN A 36 -4.48 -17.18 -48.34
N VAL A 37 -3.54 -17.56 -47.46
CA VAL A 37 -2.92 -16.65 -46.46
C VAL A 37 -1.56 -16.06 -46.86
N ALA A 38 -1.00 -16.44 -48.01
CA ALA A 38 0.34 -16.02 -48.44
C ALA A 38 0.47 -14.48 -48.58
N LEU A 39 -0.61 -13.80 -48.97
CA LEU A 39 -0.65 -12.34 -49.13
C LEU A 39 -0.82 -11.61 -47.78
N LEU A 40 -1.55 -12.19 -46.82
CA LEU A 40 -1.76 -11.65 -45.48
C LEU A 40 -0.57 -11.90 -44.54
N GLN A 41 0.15 -13.02 -44.69
CA GLN A 41 1.32 -13.32 -43.86
C GLN A 41 2.45 -12.29 -43.98
N LYS A 42 2.69 -11.76 -45.19
CA LYS A 42 3.72 -10.72 -45.43
C LYS A 42 3.49 -9.44 -44.62
N LEU A 43 2.25 -9.08 -44.32
CA LEU A 43 1.92 -7.88 -43.53
C LEU A 43 1.97 -8.14 -42.01
N THR A 44 1.74 -9.39 -41.57
CA THR A 44 1.69 -9.72 -40.13
C THR A 44 3.05 -9.87 -39.45
N ALA A 45 4.13 -10.06 -40.22
CA ALA A 45 5.48 -10.28 -39.68
C ALA A 45 6.01 -9.07 -38.86
N GLU A 46 5.62 -7.85 -39.23
CA GLU A 46 6.14 -6.61 -38.64
C GLU A 46 5.43 -6.21 -37.31
N SER A 47 4.20 -6.66 -37.06
CA SER A 47 3.36 -6.14 -35.96
C SER A 47 3.61 -6.80 -34.58
N ASN A 48 4.43 -7.84 -34.51
CA ASN A 48 4.52 -8.66 -33.29
C ASN A 48 5.44 -8.08 -32.20
N LYS A 49 6.42 -7.23 -32.54
CA LYS A 49 7.33 -6.60 -31.55
C LYS A 49 6.61 -5.62 -30.62
N SER A 50 5.72 -4.77 -31.16
CA SER A 50 5.00 -3.75 -30.38
C SER A 50 4.05 -4.36 -29.34
N LYS A 51 3.46 -5.53 -29.65
CA LYS A 51 2.56 -6.24 -28.74
C LYS A 51 3.28 -6.76 -27.49
N SER A 52 4.59 -7.02 -27.55
CA SER A 52 5.35 -7.49 -26.39
C SER A 52 5.52 -6.37 -25.35
N ILE A 53 5.94 -5.17 -25.76
CA ILE A 53 6.14 -4.04 -24.84
C ILE A 53 4.83 -3.66 -24.14
N LYS A 54 3.73 -3.56 -24.90
CA LYS A 54 2.40 -3.28 -24.33
C LYS A 54 1.97 -4.37 -23.33
N LYS A 55 2.28 -5.64 -23.59
CA LYS A 55 1.98 -6.74 -22.65
C LYS A 55 2.75 -6.61 -21.34
N TRP A 56 4.04 -6.28 -21.39
CA TRP A 56 4.85 -6.06 -20.18
C TRP A 56 4.36 -4.85 -19.38
N LEU A 57 4.02 -3.75 -20.05
CA LEU A 57 3.49 -2.56 -19.39
C LEU A 57 2.14 -2.82 -18.70
N LEU A 58 1.28 -3.63 -19.32
CA LEU A 58 -0.02 -4.02 -18.78
C LEU A 58 0.11 -5.01 -17.62
N LEU A 59 1.13 -5.89 -17.64
CA LEU A 59 1.46 -6.73 -16.50
C LEU A 59 1.95 -5.88 -15.33
N LEU A 60 2.88 -4.96 -15.59
CA LEU A 60 3.49 -4.11 -14.56
C LEU A 60 2.43 -3.22 -13.90
N SER A 61 1.48 -2.67 -14.66
CA SER A 61 0.37 -1.89 -14.08
C SER A 61 -0.54 -2.72 -13.18
N ARG A 62 -0.84 -3.98 -13.54
CA ARG A 62 -1.62 -4.89 -12.68
C ARG A 62 -0.89 -5.20 -11.38
N LEU A 63 0.42 -5.44 -11.44
CA LEU A 63 1.23 -5.68 -10.24
C LEU A 63 1.31 -4.43 -9.36
N LEU A 64 1.53 -3.25 -9.95
CA LEU A 64 1.56 -1.99 -9.20
C LEU A 64 0.25 -1.69 -8.50
N ALA A 65 -0.90 -1.90 -9.16
CA ALA A 65 -2.20 -1.66 -8.56
C ALA A 65 -2.43 -2.53 -7.31
N ILE A 66 -2.08 -3.82 -7.39
CA ILE A 66 -2.20 -4.75 -6.26
C ILE A 66 -1.18 -4.40 -5.16
N ALA A 67 0.07 -4.10 -5.53
CA ALA A 67 1.08 -3.69 -4.56
C ALA A 67 0.69 -2.40 -3.82
N ALA A 68 0.13 -1.42 -4.53
CA ALA A 68 -0.37 -0.18 -3.96
C ALA A 68 -1.52 -0.45 -2.96
N LEU A 69 -2.43 -1.36 -3.28
CA LEU A 69 -3.48 -1.80 -2.34
C LEU A 69 -2.87 -2.45 -1.10
N VAL A 70 -1.90 -3.35 -1.25
CA VAL A 70 -1.21 -4.00 -0.13
C VAL A 70 -0.54 -2.96 0.77
N PHE A 71 0.16 -1.97 0.19
CA PHE A 71 0.77 -0.89 0.96
C PHE A 71 -0.27 0.03 1.64
N ALA A 72 -1.39 0.32 0.97
CA ALA A 72 -2.47 1.09 1.55
C ALA A 72 -3.06 0.40 2.80
N PHE A 73 -3.22 -0.93 2.76
CA PHE A 73 -3.67 -1.71 3.92
C PHE A 73 -2.60 -1.91 4.99
N ALA A 74 -1.32 -2.03 4.59
CA ALA A 74 -0.20 -2.12 5.54
C ALA A 74 0.01 -0.83 6.33
N ARG A 75 -0.50 0.31 5.82
CA ARG A 75 -0.53 1.64 6.44
C ARG A 75 0.85 2.02 7.03
N PRO A 76 1.81 2.45 6.18
CA PRO A 76 3.11 2.89 6.65
C PRO A 76 2.93 4.09 7.58
N VAL A 77 3.43 3.96 8.81
CA VAL A 77 3.42 5.06 9.78
C VAL A 77 4.84 5.57 9.95
N GLU A 78 4.98 6.89 9.87
CA GLU A 78 6.20 7.54 10.32
C GLU A 78 6.25 7.44 11.85
N PRO A 79 7.36 6.95 12.43
CA PRO A 79 7.54 7.06 13.87
C PRO A 79 7.57 8.54 14.20
N SER A 80 6.54 9.01 14.92
CA SER A 80 6.52 10.38 15.40
C SER A 80 7.75 10.59 16.28
N LYS A 81 8.59 11.57 15.92
CA LYS A 81 9.72 12.04 16.75
C LYS A 81 9.27 12.57 18.13
N GLN A 82 7.97 12.56 18.41
CA GLN A 82 7.35 12.97 19.67
C GLN A 82 7.54 11.94 20.81
N SER A 83 7.90 10.69 20.52
CA SER A 83 7.99 9.65 21.55
C SER A 83 9.27 9.68 22.38
N GLU A 84 10.24 10.53 22.04
CA GLU A 84 11.45 10.73 22.86
C GLU A 84 11.21 11.71 24.03
N ASN A 85 10.05 12.37 24.07
CA ASN A 85 9.60 13.19 25.20
C ASN A 85 8.65 12.45 26.17
N GLN A 86 8.67 11.11 26.21
CA GLN A 86 7.89 10.34 27.20
C GLN A 86 8.53 10.28 28.60
N SER A 87 9.64 10.98 28.82
CA SER A 87 10.27 11.12 30.15
C SER A 87 9.77 12.31 30.95
N THR A 88 8.99 13.22 30.36
CA THR A 88 8.36 14.32 31.11
C THR A 88 6.89 13.97 31.34
N LYS A 89 6.59 13.50 32.56
CA LYS A 89 5.20 13.36 33.02
C LYS A 89 4.45 14.66 32.70
N PRO A 90 3.27 14.62 32.07
CA PRO A 90 2.47 15.82 31.89
C PRO A 90 2.13 16.41 33.26
N LEU A 91 2.68 17.58 33.56
CA LEU A 91 2.35 18.34 34.77
C LEU A 91 0.95 18.95 34.58
N PHE A 92 -0.06 18.30 35.12
CA PHE A 92 -1.41 18.84 35.16
C PHE A 92 -1.53 19.79 36.35
N VAL A 93 -1.49 21.10 36.09
CA VAL A 93 -1.77 22.14 37.09
C VAL A 93 -3.26 22.45 37.05
N TYR A 94 -3.99 22.06 38.09
CA TYR A 94 -5.38 22.47 38.30
C TYR A 94 -5.39 23.68 39.23
N LEU A 95 -5.93 24.80 38.75
CA LEU A 95 -6.17 26.00 39.54
C LEU A 95 -7.66 26.03 39.90
N ASP A 96 -7.98 25.91 41.19
CA ASP A 96 -9.34 26.09 41.71
C ASP A 96 -9.44 27.46 42.39
N ASN A 97 -10.47 28.23 42.01
CA ASN A 97 -10.79 29.54 42.57
C ASN A 97 -12.15 29.53 43.31
N SER A 98 -12.60 28.36 43.77
CA SER A 98 -13.87 28.21 44.48
C SER A 98 -13.92 29.01 45.79
N LEU A 99 -15.10 29.57 46.13
CA LEU A 99 -15.34 30.36 47.35
C LEU A 99 -15.06 29.58 48.65
N SER A 100 -15.10 28.24 48.60
CA SER A 100 -14.70 27.34 49.68
C SER A 100 -13.22 27.43 50.06
N MET A 101 -12.33 27.81 49.13
CA MET A 101 -10.90 27.98 49.41
C MET A 101 -10.61 29.24 50.23
N GLN A 102 -11.53 30.22 50.25
CA GLN A 102 -11.36 31.48 50.96
C GLN A 102 -11.82 31.42 52.43
N ALA A 103 -12.59 30.38 52.79
CA ALA A 103 -13.25 30.29 54.10
C ALA A 103 -12.31 29.93 55.27
N ASN A 104 -11.07 29.50 55.03
CA ASN A 104 -10.15 29.04 56.07
C ASN A 104 -9.15 30.10 56.58
N VAL A 105 -9.20 31.36 56.09
CA VAL A 105 -8.22 32.40 56.47
C VAL A 105 -8.70 33.27 57.63
N GLN A 106 -9.93 33.12 58.10
CA GLN A 106 -10.42 33.77 59.32
C GLN A 106 -10.34 32.82 60.52
N ALA A 107 -9.11 32.51 60.94
CA ALA A 107 -8.87 32.02 62.29
C ALA A 107 -8.88 33.24 63.24
N PHE A 108 -9.88 33.28 64.13
CA PHE A 108 -10.12 34.32 65.11
C PHE A 108 -8.88 34.57 66.01
N PRO A 109 -8.47 35.83 66.25
CA PRO A 109 -7.49 36.14 67.27
C PRO A 109 -8.14 36.07 68.66
N TYR A 110 -7.53 35.33 69.58
CA TYR A 110 -7.81 35.45 71.02
C TYR A 110 -7.17 36.73 71.56
#